data_AF-A0A0E9NAY1-F1
#
_entry.id   AF-A0A0E9NAY1-F1
#
_cell.length_a   1.000
_cell.length_b   1.000
_cell.length_c   1.000
_cell.angle_alpha   90.00
_cell.angle_beta   90.00
_cell.angle_gamma   90.00
#
_symmetry.space_group_name_H-M   'P 1'
#
loop_
_entity.id
_entity.type
_entity.pdbx_description
1 polymer ?
#
loop_
_entity_poly.entity_id
_entity_poly.type
_entity_poly.pdbx_seq_one_letter_code
_entity_poly.pdbx_strand_id
1 'polypeptide(L)'
;MLRTTTLRPAVRTALPTPLGASIIRRSVATTPSGSEAPASSTTPAQKLDWPTFLSLRQQCRHVGLAFAPITGLASMFASFVVLGSQDIDPSQTIYGFDPFIAYGAATVCIGGVGALLGPAIGEGLWWMTKGRHVKAQMQARQKEFYDRIKKHRVDASRQSFANPVPDYYGEKIASLKGYRQWLRDQKAFRNKSQRFL
;
A
#
# COMPACT_ATOMS: atom_id res chain seq x y z
N MET A 1 25.15 30.31 46.08
CA MET A 1 26.40 30.76 45.42
C MET A 1 26.94 29.55 44.68
N LEU A 2 27.13 29.49 43.35
CA LEU A 2 27.77 30.42 42.42
C LEU A 2 27.10 30.32 41.03
N ARG A 3 27.02 31.46 40.34
CA ARG A 3 26.68 31.57 38.91
C ARG A 3 27.90 31.20 38.07
N THR A 4 27.70 30.51 36.96
CA THR A 4 28.66 30.51 35.84
C THR A 4 27.95 30.77 34.52
N THR A 5 28.36 31.87 33.93
CA THR A 5 27.99 32.48 32.66
C THR A 5 28.85 31.88 31.53
N THR A 6 28.52 32.23 30.28
CA THR A 6 29.34 32.25 29.04
C THR A 6 29.19 31.02 28.12
N LEU A 7 29.12 31.12 26.79
CA LEU A 7 29.09 32.25 25.84
C LEU A 7 28.57 31.72 24.48
N ARG A 8 27.76 32.52 23.80
CA ARG A 8 27.41 32.40 22.38
C ARG A 8 28.53 33.03 21.55
N PRO A 9 28.82 32.51 20.34
CA PRO A 9 29.22 33.39 19.25
C PRO A 9 28.31 33.28 18.03
N ALA A 10 28.27 34.40 17.33
CA ALA A 10 27.42 34.74 16.22
C ALA A 10 28.08 34.46 14.87
N VAL A 11 27.24 34.14 13.88
CA VAL A 11 27.17 34.76 12.54
C VAL A 11 28.47 34.93 11.74
N ARG A 12 28.49 34.35 10.54
CA ARG A 12 28.89 35.10 9.32
C ARG A 12 28.47 34.43 8.01
N THR A 13 27.51 35.08 7.36
CA THR A 13 27.33 35.41 5.94
C THR A 13 28.49 35.11 4.99
N ALA A 14 28.22 34.50 3.82
CA ALA A 14 28.48 35.09 2.49
C ALA A 14 28.05 34.16 1.34
N LEU A 15 27.26 34.72 0.42
CA LEU A 15 27.09 34.30 -0.97
C LEU A 15 28.36 34.59 -1.77
N PRO A 16 28.56 33.92 -2.92
CA PRO A 16 28.64 34.68 -4.16
C PRO A 16 27.89 34.06 -5.35
N THR A 17 27.19 34.95 -6.05
CA THR A 17 26.74 34.84 -7.45
C THR A 17 27.94 34.85 -8.41
N PRO A 18 27.79 34.26 -9.60
CA PRO A 18 28.07 35.06 -10.79
C PRO A 18 27.01 34.94 -11.90
N LEU A 19 26.65 36.11 -12.44
CA LEU A 19 26.48 36.51 -13.85
C LEU A 19 26.63 35.34 -14.86
N GLY A 20 25.74 35.05 -15.80
CA GLY A 20 24.99 35.93 -16.68
C GLY A 20 25.27 35.47 -18.13
N ALA A 21 24.29 34.88 -18.80
CA ALA A 21 24.31 34.69 -20.26
C ALA A 21 22.86 34.65 -20.78
N SER A 22 22.43 35.80 -21.29
CA SER A 22 21.16 36.01 -21.97
C SER A 22 21.24 35.39 -23.37
N ILE A 23 20.36 34.44 -23.70
CA ILE A 23 20.12 34.03 -25.08
C ILE A 23 18.68 34.36 -25.43
N ILE A 24 18.59 35.33 -26.33
CA ILE A 24 17.40 35.84 -27.01
C ILE A 24 16.64 34.66 -27.63
N ARG A 25 15.41 34.39 -27.16
CA ARG A 25 14.45 33.57 -27.90
C ARG A 25 13.36 34.47 -28.46
N ARG A 26 13.34 34.54 -29.79
CA ARG A 26 12.39 35.26 -30.63
C ARG A 26 10.98 34.72 -30.41
N SER A 27 10.07 35.59 -30.01
CA SER A 27 8.62 35.40 -30.02
C SER A 27 8.09 35.57 -31.44
N VAL A 28 7.36 34.57 -31.95
CA VAL A 28 6.51 34.69 -33.13
C VAL A 28 5.08 34.42 -32.68
N ALA A 29 4.20 35.33 -33.05
CA ALA A 29 2.80 35.37 -32.68
C ALA A 29 1.95 34.33 -33.44
N THR A 30 1.04 33.72 -32.68
CA THR A 30 -0.38 33.49 -32.95
C THR A 30 -0.87 33.29 -34.39
N THR A 31 -1.25 32.05 -34.70
CA THR A 31 -2.44 31.73 -35.51
C THR A 31 -3.29 30.70 -34.74
N PRO A 32 -4.60 30.91 -34.58
CA PRO A 32 -5.49 29.94 -33.93
C PRO A 32 -6.14 29.06 -35.00
N SER A 33 -5.83 27.76 -35.02
CA SER A 33 -6.67 26.80 -35.72
C SER A 33 -6.39 25.39 -35.21
N GLY A 34 -7.47 24.67 -34.89
CA GLY A 34 -7.42 23.27 -34.51
C GLY A 34 -7.44 23.04 -33.00
N SER A 35 -8.63 23.15 -32.40
CA SER A 35 -8.93 22.47 -31.14
C SER A 35 -8.84 20.97 -31.38
N GLU A 36 -7.64 20.41 -31.26
CA GLU A 36 -7.43 18.97 -31.22
C GLU A 36 -7.80 18.52 -29.80
N ALA A 37 -9.11 18.34 -29.62
CA ALA A 37 -9.64 17.54 -28.53
C ALA A 37 -8.87 16.20 -28.50
N PRO A 38 -8.50 15.65 -27.34
CA PRO A 38 -7.93 14.33 -27.30
C PRO A 38 -8.97 13.38 -27.89
N ALA A 39 -8.71 12.91 -29.11
CA ALA A 39 -9.50 11.91 -29.77
C ALA A 39 -9.59 10.73 -28.82
N SER A 40 -10.75 10.59 -28.20
CA SER A 40 -11.19 9.40 -27.50
C SER A 40 -11.09 8.26 -28.52
N SER A 41 -9.96 7.55 -28.45
CA SER A 41 -9.70 6.37 -29.25
C SER A 41 -10.88 5.42 -29.13
N THR A 42 -11.52 5.18 -30.28
CA THR A 42 -12.61 4.25 -30.49
C THR A 42 -12.32 2.91 -29.83
N THR A 43 -13.19 2.55 -28.89
CA THR A 43 -13.19 1.37 -28.03
C THR A 43 -13.01 0.04 -28.76
N PRO A 44 -11.93 -0.72 -28.48
CA PRO A 44 -11.98 -2.17 -28.43
C PRO A 44 -11.93 -2.57 -26.95
N ALA A 45 -13.03 -3.09 -26.39
CA ALA A 45 -13.12 -3.67 -25.04
C ALA A 45 -12.13 -3.06 -24.00
N GLN A 46 -12.44 -1.86 -23.49
CA GLN A 46 -11.58 -1.00 -22.66
C GLN A 46 -10.59 -1.78 -21.77
N LYS A 47 -9.34 -1.92 -22.22
CA LYS A 47 -8.28 -2.58 -21.47
C LYS A 47 -7.86 -1.68 -20.30
N LEU A 48 -8.05 -2.14 -19.05
CA LEU A 48 -7.72 -1.39 -17.82
C LEU A 48 -6.32 -0.75 -17.90
N ASP A 49 -6.20 0.56 -17.66
CA ASP A 49 -4.93 1.28 -17.72
C ASP A 49 -3.98 0.88 -16.56
N TRP A 50 -2.67 1.03 -16.74
CA TRP A 50 -1.63 0.64 -15.77
C TRP A 50 -1.69 1.37 -14.42
N PRO A 51 -1.74 2.72 -14.35
CA PRO A 51 -1.90 3.44 -13.09
C PRO A 51 -3.18 3.03 -12.36
N THR A 52 -4.28 2.85 -13.10
CA THR A 52 -5.56 2.39 -12.56
C THR A 52 -5.48 0.96 -12.03
N PHE A 53 -4.83 0.05 -12.75
CA PHE A 53 -4.57 -1.32 -12.28
C PHE A 53 -3.78 -1.33 -10.97
N LEU A 54 -2.68 -0.58 -10.89
CA LEU A 54 -1.83 -0.54 -9.70
C LEU A 54 -2.54 0.10 -8.50
N SER A 55 -3.34 1.14 -8.71
CA SER A 55 -4.14 1.75 -7.65
C SER A 55 -5.25 0.83 -7.14
N LEU A 56 -5.96 0.12 -8.03
CA LEU A 56 -6.97 -0.86 -7.63
C LEU A 56 -6.36 -2.02 -6.84
N ARG A 57 -5.17 -2.51 -7.22
CA ARG A 57 -4.45 -3.54 -6.48
C ARG A 57 -4.12 -3.07 -5.06
N GLN A 58 -3.66 -1.82 -4.91
CA GLN A 58 -3.38 -1.23 -3.61
C GLN A 58 -4.65 -1.05 -2.78
N GLN A 59 -5.73 -0.56 -3.40
CA GLN A 59 -7.03 -0.39 -2.76
C GLN A 59 -7.56 -1.72 -2.21
N CYS A 60 -7.48 -2.81 -2.99
CA CYS A 60 -7.93 -4.13 -2.53
C CYS A 60 -7.23 -4.55 -1.23
N ARG A 61 -5.90 -4.39 -1.16
CA ARG A 61 -5.13 -4.72 0.05
C ARG A 61 -5.48 -3.83 1.25
N HIS A 62 -5.69 -2.53 1.00
CA HIS A 62 -6.03 -1.58 2.05
C HIS A 62 -7.45 -1.83 2.59
N VAL A 63 -8.40 -2.16 1.71
CA VAL A 63 -9.77 -2.52 2.11
C VAL A 63 -9.75 -3.79 2.96
N GLY A 64 -9.05 -4.84 2.55
CA GLY A 64 -8.91 -6.05 3.37
C GLY A 64 -8.33 -5.75 4.76
N LEU A 65 -7.25 -4.97 4.82
CA LEU A 65 -6.62 -4.60 6.10
C LEU A 65 -7.53 -3.73 6.98
N ALA A 66 -8.28 -2.79 6.39
CA ALA A 66 -9.18 -1.92 7.12
C ALA A 66 -10.40 -2.65 7.69
N PHE A 67 -10.87 -3.71 7.03
CA PHE A 67 -12.02 -4.49 7.48
C PHE A 67 -11.71 -5.42 8.66
N ALA A 68 -10.44 -5.76 8.90
CA ALA A 68 -10.04 -6.58 10.05
C ALA A 68 -10.48 -5.98 11.41
N PRO A 69 -10.08 -4.75 11.78
CA PRO A 69 -10.54 -4.15 13.04
C PRO A 69 -12.05 -3.87 13.04
N ILE A 70 -12.65 -3.53 11.88
CA ILE A 70 -14.09 -3.22 11.79
C ILE A 70 -14.94 -4.45 12.12
N THR A 71 -14.64 -5.59 11.50
CA THR A 71 -15.36 -6.85 11.74
C THR A 71 -15.07 -7.43 13.11
N GLY A 72 -13.85 -7.26 13.64
CA GLY A 72 -13.52 -7.58 15.02
C GLY A 72 -14.38 -6.80 16.00
N LEU A 73 -14.44 -5.47 15.88
CA LEU A 73 -15.27 -4.64 16.75
C LEU A 73 -16.77 -4.92 16.57
N ALA A 74 -17.24 -5.13 15.34
CA ALA A 74 -18.63 -5.46 15.07
C ALA A 74 -19.04 -6.80 15.69
N SER A 75 -18.19 -7.82 15.62
CA SER A 75 -18.44 -9.12 16.24
C SER A 75 -18.34 -9.09 17.77
N MET A 76 -17.42 -8.29 18.35
CA MET A 76 -17.40 -8.02 19.79
C MET A 76 -18.68 -7.33 20.24
N PHE A 77 -19.12 -6.30 19.52
CA PHE A 77 -20.33 -5.57 19.84
C PHE A 77 -21.58 -6.46 19.74
N ALA A 78 -21.69 -7.25 18.67
CA ALA A 78 -22.77 -8.22 18.53
C ALA A 78 -22.77 -9.25 19.67
N SER A 79 -21.59 -9.77 20.05
CA SER A 79 -21.46 -10.71 21.16
C SER A 79 -21.85 -10.07 22.48
N PHE A 80 -21.44 -8.82 22.73
CA PHE A 80 -21.81 -8.08 23.93
C PHE A 80 -23.33 -7.90 24.05
N VAL A 81 -24.02 -7.56 22.96
CA VAL A 81 -25.48 -7.45 22.95
C VAL A 81 -26.14 -8.79 23.23
N VAL A 82 -25.67 -9.87 22.61
CA VAL A 82 -26.25 -11.22 22.78
C VAL A 82 -26.01 -11.75 24.20
N LEU A 83 -24.79 -11.60 24.73
CA LEU A 83 -24.41 -12.05 26.07
C LEU A 83 -25.02 -11.19 27.17
N GLY A 84 -25.13 -9.88 26.96
CA GLY A 84 -25.77 -8.95 27.91
C GLY A 84 -27.29 -9.09 27.99
N SER A 85 -27.91 -9.78 27.03
CA SER A 85 -29.35 -10.12 27.07
C SER A 85 -29.63 -11.42 27.84
N GLN A 86 -28.61 -12.14 28.29
CA GLN A 86 -28.78 -13.34 29.10
C GLN A 86 -28.86 -12.95 30.58
N ASP A 87 -29.77 -13.59 31.33
CA ASP A 87 -29.85 -13.41 32.78
C ASP A 87 -28.60 -14.00 33.43
N ILE A 88 -27.78 -13.14 34.06
CA ILE A 88 -26.55 -13.54 34.73
C ILE A 88 -26.88 -13.78 36.21
N ASP A 89 -26.87 -15.03 36.66
CA ASP A 89 -26.87 -15.35 38.09
C ASP A 89 -25.43 -15.25 38.63
N PRO A 90 -25.10 -14.24 39.47
CA PRO A 90 -23.75 -14.02 39.97
C PRO A 90 -23.30 -15.11 40.98
N SER A 91 -24.22 -15.97 41.46
CA SER A 91 -23.89 -17.06 42.38
C SER A 91 -23.35 -18.31 41.68
N GLN A 92 -23.54 -18.42 40.36
CA GLN A 92 -23.12 -19.56 39.57
C GLN A 92 -21.78 -19.28 38.87
N THR A 93 -20.73 -19.97 39.30
CA THR A 93 -19.42 -19.89 38.61
C THR A 93 -19.44 -20.66 37.30
N ILE A 94 -18.90 -20.08 36.24
CA ILE A 94 -18.74 -20.74 34.93
C ILE A 94 -17.32 -21.31 34.86
N TYR A 95 -17.19 -22.64 34.91
CA TYR A 95 -15.89 -23.34 34.94
C TYR A 95 -14.93 -22.84 36.04
N GLY A 96 -15.47 -22.39 37.18
CA GLY A 96 -14.68 -21.85 38.30
C GLY A 96 -14.28 -20.38 38.15
N PHE A 97 -14.69 -19.71 37.07
CA PHE A 97 -14.52 -18.27 36.86
C PHE A 97 -15.80 -17.50 37.18
N ASP A 98 -15.65 -16.24 37.57
CA ASP A 98 -16.75 -15.27 37.68
C ASP A 98 -17.40 -15.07 36.28
N PRO A 99 -18.75 -15.12 36.18
CA PRO A 99 -19.48 -14.82 34.95
C PRO A 99 -18.98 -13.60 34.18
N PHE A 100 -18.61 -12.50 34.84
CA PHE A 100 -18.11 -11.31 34.15
C PHE A 100 -16.80 -11.56 33.39
N ILE A 101 -15.87 -12.30 34.00
CA ILE A 101 -14.58 -12.63 33.39
C ILE A 101 -14.80 -13.64 32.27
N ALA A 102 -15.65 -14.65 32.48
CA ALA A 102 -15.95 -15.67 31.47
C ALA A 102 -16.58 -15.04 30.21
N TYR A 103 -17.58 -14.18 30.37
CA TYR A 103 -18.23 -13.50 29.25
C TYR A 103 -17.37 -12.42 28.60
N GLY A 104 -16.55 -11.71 29.38
CA GLY A 104 -15.55 -10.78 28.87
C GLY A 104 -14.52 -11.50 27.97
N ALA A 105 -13.98 -12.61 28.45
CA ALA A 105 -13.06 -13.45 27.69
C ALA A 105 -13.72 -14.01 26.42
N ALA A 106 -14.94 -14.53 26.53
CA ALA A 106 -15.70 -15.03 25.38
C ALA A 106 -15.91 -13.94 24.31
N THR A 107 -16.27 -12.71 24.74
CA THR A 107 -16.46 -11.57 23.84
C THR A 107 -15.17 -11.21 23.10
N VAL A 108 -14.03 -11.19 23.80
CA VAL A 108 -12.71 -10.92 23.18
C VAL A 108 -12.34 -12.04 22.20
N CYS A 109 -12.60 -13.31 22.54
CA CYS A 109 -12.36 -14.43 21.65
C CYS A 109 -13.19 -14.32 20.35
N ILE A 110 -14.48 -14.02 20.46
CA ILE A 110 -15.35 -13.84 19.29
C ILE A 110 -14.87 -12.65 18.45
N GLY A 111 -14.46 -11.56 19.10
CA GLY A 111 -13.83 -10.43 18.44
C GLY A 111 -12.57 -10.78 17.65
N GLY A 112 -11.69 -11.58 18.23
CA GLY A 112 -10.49 -12.09 17.57
C GLY A 112 -10.83 -12.92 16.34
N VAL A 113 -11.82 -13.81 16.43
CA VAL A 113 -12.30 -14.60 15.29
C VAL A 113 -12.89 -13.72 14.21
N GLY A 114 -13.70 -12.72 14.58
CA GLY A 114 -14.26 -11.76 13.63
C GLY A 114 -13.18 -10.97 12.91
N ALA A 115 -12.13 -10.53 13.63
CA ALA A 115 -11.01 -9.80 13.04
C ALA A 115 -10.21 -10.64 12.02
N LEU A 116 -10.09 -11.95 12.24
CA LEU A 116 -9.44 -12.88 11.29
C LEU A 116 -10.27 -13.05 10.00
N LEU A 117 -11.60 -13.06 10.11
CA LEU A 117 -12.50 -13.16 8.95
C LEU A 117 -12.64 -11.83 8.19
N GLY A 118 -12.28 -10.72 8.82
CA GLY A 118 -12.43 -9.37 8.28
C GLY A 118 -11.84 -9.14 6.88
N PRO A 119 -10.56 -9.46 6.62
CA PRO A 119 -9.96 -9.24 5.32
C PRO A 119 -10.68 -9.97 4.18
N ALA A 120 -11.10 -11.21 4.41
CA ALA A 120 -11.83 -12.00 3.41
C ALA A 120 -13.20 -11.38 3.09
N ILE A 121 -13.92 -10.92 4.13
CA ILE A 121 -15.23 -10.25 3.99
C ILE A 121 -15.06 -8.91 3.26
N GLY A 122 -14.05 -8.11 3.65
CA GLY A 122 -13.77 -6.81 3.05
C GLY A 122 -13.41 -6.89 1.58
N GLU A 123 -12.53 -7.83 1.20
CA GLU A 123 -12.20 -8.08 -0.19
C GLU A 123 -13.42 -8.57 -0.99
N GLY A 124 -14.21 -9.48 -0.40
CA GLY A 124 -15.43 -9.99 -1.02
C GLY A 124 -16.43 -8.86 -1.35
N LEU A 125 -16.70 -7.98 -0.38
CA LEU A 125 -17.61 -6.86 -0.55
C LEU A 125 -17.09 -5.84 -1.56
N TRP A 126 -15.78 -5.57 -1.56
CA TRP A 126 -15.15 -4.71 -2.57
C TRP A 126 -15.33 -5.25 -3.98
N TRP A 127 -15.10 -6.54 -4.21
CA TRP A 127 -15.32 -7.15 -5.53
C TRP A 127 -16.79 -7.15 -5.94
N MET A 128 -17.71 -7.29 -4.98
CA MET A 128 -19.14 -7.21 -5.23
C MET A 128 -19.52 -5.81 -5.73
N THR A 129 -18.99 -4.74 -5.11
CA THR A 129 -19.26 -3.35 -5.54
C THR A 129 -18.63 -2.97 -6.88
N LYS A 130 -17.43 -3.47 -7.20
CA LYS A 130 -16.77 -3.20 -8.50
C LYS A 130 -17.33 -4.03 -9.66
N GLY A 131 -17.99 -5.15 -9.36
CA GLY A 131 -18.58 -6.03 -10.35
C GLY A 131 -17.60 -7.00 -11.00
N ARG A 132 -18.17 -8.04 -11.63
CA ARG A 132 -17.41 -9.18 -12.19
C ARG A 132 -16.54 -8.83 -13.39
N HIS A 133 -16.96 -7.86 -14.20
CA HIS A 133 -16.21 -7.42 -15.38
C HIS A 133 -14.85 -6.81 -14.98
N VAL A 134 -14.85 -5.90 -14.00
CA VAL A 134 -13.60 -5.28 -13.49
C VAL A 134 -12.68 -6.33 -12.89
N LYS A 135 -13.22 -7.31 -12.16
CA LYS A 135 -12.45 -8.43 -11.61
C LYS A 135 -11.78 -9.26 -12.71
N ALA A 136 -12.49 -9.57 -13.79
CA ALA A 136 -11.92 -10.31 -14.93
C ALA A 136 -10.78 -9.53 -15.62
N GLN A 137 -10.98 -8.24 -15.86
CA GLN A 137 -9.95 -7.37 -16.41
C GLN A 137 -8.72 -7.23 -15.50
N MET A 138 -8.95 -7.15 -14.19
CA MET A 138 -7.89 -7.15 -13.17
C MET A 138 -7.05 -8.42 -13.25
N GLN A 139 -7.68 -9.59 -13.33
CA GLN A 139 -6.98 -10.87 -13.42
C GLN A 139 -6.15 -10.99 -14.70
N ALA A 140 -6.68 -10.52 -15.84
CA ALA A 140 -5.93 -10.49 -17.10
C ALA A 140 -4.69 -9.59 -16.99
N ARG A 141 -4.84 -8.38 -16.43
CA ARG A 141 -3.71 -7.46 -16.21
C ARG A 141 -2.73 -7.95 -15.17
N GLN A 142 -3.20 -8.64 -14.13
CA GLN A 142 -2.35 -9.22 -13.10
C GLN A 142 -1.43 -10.31 -13.67
N LYS A 143 -1.91 -11.09 -14.64
CA LYS A 143 -1.07 -12.04 -15.40
C LYS A 143 0.00 -11.32 -16.20
N GLU A 144 -0.38 -10.30 -16.99
CA GLU A 144 0.58 -9.49 -17.75
C GLU A 144 1.63 -8.82 -16.85
N PHE A 145 1.21 -8.35 -15.68
CA PHE A 145 2.11 -7.77 -14.69
C PHE A 145 3.10 -8.82 -14.16
N TYR A 146 2.60 -10.00 -13.78
CA TYR A 146 3.43 -11.10 -13.31
C TYR A 146 4.47 -11.53 -14.36
N ASP A 147 4.09 -11.61 -15.64
CA ASP A 147 5.00 -11.96 -16.72
C ASP A 147 6.13 -10.92 -16.88
N ARG A 148 5.81 -9.62 -16.71
CA ARG A 148 6.82 -8.55 -16.72
C ARG A 148 7.77 -8.66 -15.53
N ILE A 149 7.26 -8.96 -14.33
CA ILE A 149 8.09 -9.17 -13.14
C ILE A 149 8.98 -10.40 -13.32
N LYS A 150 8.42 -11.52 -13.77
CA LYS A 150 9.16 -12.76 -14.03
C LYS A 150 10.30 -12.58 -15.04
N LYS A 151 10.12 -11.72 -16.05
CA LYS A 151 11.15 -11.41 -17.04
C LYS A 151 12.32 -10.59 -16.47
N HIS A 152 12.07 -9.72 -15.50
CA HIS A 152 13.08 -8.76 -15.00
C HIS A 152 13.63 -9.08 -13.60
N ARG A 153 13.04 -10.05 -12.89
CA ARG A 153 13.53 -10.51 -11.58
C ARG A 153 14.93 -11.09 -11.72
N VAL A 154 15.81 -10.78 -10.77
CA VAL A 154 17.11 -11.45 -10.67
C VAL A 154 16.97 -12.78 -9.95
N ASP A 155 17.89 -13.70 -10.22
CA ASP A 155 18.00 -14.98 -9.53
C ASP A 155 18.34 -14.77 -8.05
N ALA A 156 17.52 -15.36 -7.17
CA ALA A 156 17.68 -15.26 -5.72
C ALA A 156 18.88 -16.09 -5.21
N SER A 157 19.37 -17.06 -5.99
CA SER A 157 20.52 -17.90 -5.62
C SER A 157 21.81 -17.10 -5.43
N ARG A 158 21.93 -15.92 -6.07
CA ARG A 158 23.12 -15.06 -6.04
C ARG A 158 23.12 -14.08 -4.87
N GLN A 159 22.32 -14.34 -3.84
CA GLN A 159 22.27 -13.54 -2.63
C GLN A 159 23.53 -13.75 -1.79
N SER A 160 24.05 -12.66 -1.21
CA SER A 160 25.07 -12.73 -0.16
C SER A 160 24.66 -11.86 1.02
N PHE A 161 25.24 -12.09 2.20
CA PHE A 161 24.98 -11.25 3.38
C PHE A 161 25.28 -9.76 3.14
N ALA A 162 26.27 -9.45 2.28
CA ALA A 162 26.64 -8.09 1.91
C ALA A 162 25.75 -7.49 0.80
N ASN A 163 24.98 -8.31 0.07
CA ASN A 163 24.10 -7.88 -1.01
C ASN A 163 22.77 -8.64 -0.93
N PRO A 164 21.83 -8.17 -0.09
CA PRO A 164 20.51 -8.80 0.04
C PRO A 164 19.73 -8.68 -1.27
N VAL A 165 18.87 -9.67 -1.55
CA VAL A 165 18.06 -9.70 -2.76
C VAL A 165 16.98 -8.61 -2.67
N PRO A 166 16.84 -7.75 -3.70
CA PRO A 166 15.71 -6.82 -3.79
C PRO A 166 14.39 -7.58 -3.89
N ASP A 167 13.26 -6.92 -3.61
CA ASP A 167 11.91 -7.52 -3.65
C ASP A 167 11.73 -8.46 -4.87
N TYR A 168 11.72 -9.77 -4.62
CA TYR A 168 11.75 -10.79 -5.67
C TYR A 168 10.42 -10.91 -6.42
N TYR A 169 9.31 -10.64 -5.74
CA TYR A 169 7.95 -10.80 -6.27
C TYR A 169 7.32 -9.48 -6.72
N GLY A 170 7.94 -8.34 -6.43
CA GLY A 170 7.39 -7.03 -6.75
C GLY A 170 6.13 -6.73 -5.94
N GLU A 171 6.09 -7.18 -4.69
CA GLU A 171 4.98 -6.94 -3.77
C GLU A 171 4.80 -5.43 -3.52
N LYS A 172 5.91 -4.71 -3.38
CA LYS A 172 5.90 -3.27 -3.03
C LYS A 172 5.55 -2.34 -4.20
N ILE A 173 5.28 -2.90 -5.38
CA ILE A 173 5.02 -2.13 -6.60
C ILE A 173 3.54 -1.70 -6.62
N ALA A 174 3.28 -0.51 -6.07
CA ALA A 174 1.95 0.11 -6.05
C ALA A 174 1.79 1.27 -7.06
N SER A 175 2.87 1.68 -7.73
CA SER A 175 2.85 2.78 -8.71
C SER A 175 3.87 2.58 -9.82
N LEU A 176 3.72 3.31 -10.93
CA LEU A 176 4.67 3.29 -12.04
C LEU A 176 6.07 3.76 -11.62
N LYS A 177 6.16 4.73 -10.70
CA LYS A 177 7.43 5.18 -10.12
C LYS A 177 8.09 4.05 -9.33
N GLY A 178 7.30 3.33 -8.53
CA GLY A 178 7.76 2.14 -7.79
C GLY A 178 8.27 1.05 -8.72
N TYR A 179 7.59 0.81 -9.85
CA TYR A 179 8.04 -0.15 -10.86
C TYR A 179 9.38 0.23 -11.49
N ARG A 180 9.59 1.51 -11.85
CA ARG A 180 10.87 1.99 -12.39
C ARG A 180 12.00 1.94 -11.35
N GLN A 181 11.69 2.20 -10.09
CA GLN A 181 12.65 2.03 -9.00
C GLN A 181 13.05 0.56 -8.87
N TRP A 182 12.07 -0.34 -8.82
CA TRP A 182 12.28 -1.77 -8.74
C TRP A 182 13.16 -2.29 -9.88
N LEU A 183 12.93 -1.86 -11.13
CA LEU A 183 13.80 -2.22 -12.26
C LEU A 183 15.25 -1.77 -12.08
N ARG A 184 15.48 -0.59 -11.50
CA ARG A 184 16.83 -0.10 -11.18
C ARG A 184 17.47 -0.94 -10.08
N ASP A 185 16.71 -1.33 -9.07
CA ASP A 185 17.20 -2.17 -7.97
C ASP A 185 17.59 -3.57 -8.48
N GLN A 186 16.79 -4.18 -9.36
CA GLN A 186 17.12 -5.44 -10.02
C GLN A 186 18.40 -5.31 -10.86
N LYS A 187 18.53 -4.24 -11.66
CA LYS A 187 19.75 -3.99 -12.46
C LYS A 187 20.99 -3.79 -11.58
N ALA A 188 20.86 -3.03 -10.49
CA ALA A 188 21.94 -2.80 -9.54
C ALA A 188 22.40 -4.11 -8.88
N PHE A 189 21.45 -4.96 -8.47
CA PHE A 189 21.76 -6.28 -7.90
C PHE A 189 22.44 -7.20 -8.92
N ARG A 190 21.98 -7.22 -10.18
CA ARG A 190 22.64 -7.99 -11.25
C ARG A 190 24.08 -7.54 -11.48
N ASN A 191 24.31 -6.22 -11.54
CA ASN A 191 25.66 -5.68 -11.74
C ASN A 191 26.59 -6.01 -10.55
N LYS A 192 26.07 -5.97 -9.31
CA LYS A 192 26.83 -6.36 -8.12
C LYS A 192 27.14 -7.85 -8.11
N SER A 193 26.14 -8.70 -8.33
CA SER A 193 26.32 -10.16 -8.34
C SER A 193 27.29 -10.64 -9.43
N GLN A 194 27.36 -9.97 -10.57
CA GLN A 194 28.37 -10.26 -11.60
C GLN A 194 29.79 -9.82 -11.24
N ARG A 195 29.96 -8.86 -10.32
CA ARG A 195 31.27 -8.33 -9.94
C ARG A 195 31.95 -9.15 -8.83
N PHE A 196 31.17 -9.91 -8.05
CA PHE A 196 31.65 -10.68 -6.91
C PHE A 196 31.65 -12.21 -7.15
N LEU A 197 31.33 -12.65 -8.37
CA LEU A 197 31.58 -14.00 -8.89
C LEU A 197 32.89 -13.99 -9.68
#